data_AF-A0A3L6SLG4-F1
#
_entry.id   AF-A0A3L6SLG4-F1
#
_cell.length_a   1.000
_cell.length_b   1.000
_cell.length_c   1.000
_cell.angle_alpha   90.00
_cell.angle_beta   90.00
_cell.angle_gamma   90.00
#
_symmetry.space_group_name_H-M   'P 1'
#
loop_
_entity.id
_entity.type
_entity.pdbx_description
1 polymer ?
#
loop_
_entity_poly.entity_id
_entity_poly.type
_entity_poly.pdbx_seq_one_letter_code
_entity_poly.pdbx_strand_id
1 'polypeptide(L)'
;MVGSQTNSEKIRGGDHHAPEDVPEALDESPTSIKFGRRLAYSPLGSPGTTWMNGDVLKEPVIISIAEKLGKTPAQVALRWNIQMGHSVIPKSTNEERIKQNLDIYDGSIPDDLLAKFSEIKQARLVRGDILVNPQSVYKTLEELWDGEL
;
A
#
# COMPACT_ATOMS: atom_id res chain seq x y z
N MET A 1 -5.85 -65.77 20.92
CA MET A 1 -7.06 -65.56 21.73
C MET A 1 -6.61 -64.73 22.93
N VAL A 2 -7.05 -63.50 23.17
CA VAL A 2 -8.41 -62.94 23.14
C VAL A 2 -8.34 -61.48 22.68
N GLY A 3 -9.26 -61.06 21.81
CA GLY A 3 -9.45 -59.67 21.42
C GLY A 3 -10.27 -58.89 22.45
N SER A 4 -10.09 -57.57 22.48
CA SER A 4 -11.00 -56.66 23.20
C SER A 4 -11.28 -55.46 22.33
N GLN A 5 -12.54 -55.05 22.39
CA GLN A 5 -13.26 -54.21 21.45
C GLN A 5 -12.87 -52.73 21.52
N THR A 6 -13.15 -52.09 20.40
CA THR A 6 -13.23 -50.66 20.13
C THR A 6 -14.11 -49.91 21.13
N ASN A 7 -13.73 -48.69 21.52
CA ASN A 7 -14.72 -47.68 21.90
C ASN A 7 -14.38 -46.35 21.22
N SER A 8 -15.28 -45.94 20.33
CA SER A 8 -15.28 -44.69 19.59
C SER A 8 -15.95 -43.61 20.44
N GLU A 9 -15.18 -42.71 21.04
CA GLU A 9 -15.74 -41.51 21.68
C GLU A 9 -15.65 -40.28 20.76
N LYS A 10 -16.85 -39.89 20.38
CA LYS A 10 -17.33 -38.72 19.67
C LYS A 10 -16.66 -37.41 20.13
N ILE A 11 -15.82 -36.83 19.26
CA ILE A 11 -15.34 -35.45 19.39
C ILE A 11 -16.53 -34.53 19.12
N ARG A 12 -17.12 -33.96 20.18
CA ARG A 12 -18.07 -32.83 20.06
C ARG A 12 -17.26 -31.55 19.99
N GLY A 13 -17.48 -30.80 18.91
CA GLY A 13 -16.84 -29.51 18.65
C GLY A 13 -17.08 -28.53 19.78
N GLY A 14 -15.99 -27.94 20.27
CA GLY A 14 -16.05 -26.72 21.06
C GLY A 14 -16.23 -25.56 20.10
N ASP A 15 -17.34 -24.84 20.26
CA ASP A 15 -17.56 -23.56 19.62
C ASP A 15 -16.44 -22.60 20.07
N HIS A 16 -15.51 -22.32 19.17
CA HIS A 16 -14.54 -21.23 19.34
C HIS A 16 -15.28 -19.91 19.17
N HIS A 17 -15.88 -19.45 20.26
CA HIS A 17 -16.33 -18.07 20.40
C HIS A 17 -15.07 -17.18 20.34
N ALA A 18 -14.92 -16.43 19.24
CA ALA A 18 -13.88 -15.42 19.13
C ALA A 18 -14.15 -14.35 20.22
N PRO A 19 -13.16 -13.93 21.00
CA PRO A 19 -13.39 -12.87 21.98
C PRO A 19 -13.69 -11.57 21.23
N GLU A 20 -14.90 -11.06 21.45
CA GLU A 20 -15.33 -9.72 21.08
C GLU A 20 -14.49 -8.67 21.83
N ASP A 21 -14.09 -7.64 21.08
CA ASP A 21 -13.66 -6.32 21.54
C ASP A 21 -12.46 -6.24 22.49
N VAL A 22 -11.26 -6.24 21.90
CA VAL A 22 -10.10 -5.56 22.51
C VAL A 22 -10.17 -4.09 22.09
N PRO A 23 -10.31 -3.13 23.01
CA PRO A 23 -10.32 -1.73 22.64
C PRO A 23 -8.95 -1.31 22.12
N GLU A 24 -8.91 -0.89 20.86
CA GLU A 24 -7.75 -0.34 20.17
C GLU A 24 -7.44 1.06 20.73
N ALA A 25 -6.76 1.10 21.88
CA ALA A 25 -6.15 2.33 22.37
C ALA A 25 -4.95 2.65 21.48
N LEU A 26 -5.18 3.48 20.46
CA LEU A 26 -4.14 3.99 19.57
C LEU A 26 -3.18 4.88 20.37
N ASP A 27 -1.91 4.52 20.38
CA ASP A 27 -0.84 5.36 20.87
C ASP A 27 -0.69 6.58 19.94
N GLU A 28 -1.11 7.74 20.44
CA GLU A 28 -1.13 9.04 19.75
C GLU A 28 0.27 9.72 19.72
N SER A 29 1.35 9.02 20.08
CA SER A 29 2.69 9.62 20.02
C SER A 29 3.06 10.02 18.58
N PRO A 30 3.69 11.21 18.37
CA PRO A 30 4.13 11.67 17.05
C PRO A 30 5.23 10.81 16.42
N THR A 31 5.76 9.84 17.17
CA THR A 31 6.75 8.85 16.74
C THR A 31 6.15 7.48 16.43
N SER A 32 4.87 7.26 16.71
CA SER A 32 4.23 5.96 16.53
C SER A 32 3.86 5.75 15.06
N ILE A 33 4.57 4.83 14.41
CA ILE A 33 4.23 4.38 13.06
C ILE A 33 2.88 3.67 13.14
N LYS A 34 1.82 4.34 12.67
CA LYS A 34 0.52 3.70 12.46
C LYS A 34 0.70 2.69 11.34
N PHE A 35 0.74 1.39 11.66
CA PHE A 35 0.73 0.35 10.65
C PHE A 35 -0.59 0.45 9.87
N GLY A 36 -0.48 0.98 8.66
CA GLY A 36 -1.63 1.27 7.82
C GLY A 36 -2.39 0.01 7.46
N ARG A 37 -3.73 0.04 7.65
CA ARG A 37 -4.64 -1.00 7.15
C ARG A 37 -4.61 -1.12 5.61
N ARG A 38 -4.04 -0.13 4.91
CA ARG A 38 -3.92 -0.07 3.45
C ARG A 38 -2.46 -0.28 3.02
N LEU A 39 -2.28 -1.13 2.01
CA LEU A 39 -1.00 -1.40 1.36
C LEU A 39 -0.96 -0.69 0.00
N ALA A 40 -0.03 0.24 -0.16
CA ALA A 40 0.22 0.94 -1.41
C ALA A 40 1.06 0.04 -2.35
N TYR A 41 0.38 -0.58 -3.32
CA TYR A 41 1.02 -1.22 -4.46
C TYR A 41 1.43 -0.17 -5.50
N SER A 42 2.50 -0.45 -6.26
CA SER A 42 3.11 0.49 -7.19
C SER A 42 3.39 1.89 -6.60
N PRO A 43 4.00 1.99 -5.41
CA PRO A 43 4.17 3.28 -4.72
C PRO A 43 5.11 4.25 -5.45
N LEU A 44 5.80 3.77 -6.50
CA LEU A 44 6.70 4.55 -7.35
C LEU A 44 6.17 4.73 -8.79
N GLY A 45 4.88 4.46 -9.04
CA GLY A 45 4.27 4.61 -10.39
C GLY A 45 4.74 3.60 -11.43
N SER A 46 5.48 2.57 -11.02
CA SER A 46 6.05 1.51 -11.87
C SER A 46 6.86 2.02 -13.07
N PRO A 47 8.02 2.67 -12.84
CA PRO A 47 8.81 3.32 -13.88
C PRO A 47 9.40 2.35 -14.91
N GLY A 48 9.36 1.04 -14.65
CA GLY A 48 9.80 0.00 -15.58
C GLY A 48 8.70 -0.59 -16.47
N THR A 49 7.44 -0.15 -16.30
CA THR A 49 6.31 -0.68 -17.05
C THR A 49 6.05 0.16 -18.30
N THR A 50 6.45 -0.35 -19.47
CA THR A 50 6.47 0.39 -20.74
C THR A 50 5.10 0.80 -21.27
N TRP A 51 4.02 0.08 -20.90
CA TRP A 51 2.65 0.41 -21.29
C TRP A 51 1.98 1.43 -20.36
N MET A 52 2.67 1.88 -19.31
CA MET A 52 2.11 2.79 -18.32
C MET A 52 2.76 4.17 -18.44
N ASN A 53 1.94 5.18 -18.73
CA ASN A 53 2.37 6.57 -18.85
C ASN A 53 2.03 7.32 -17.56
N GLY A 54 2.98 7.31 -16.61
CA GLY A 54 2.80 7.92 -15.29
C GLY A 54 4.07 7.86 -14.47
N ASP A 55 5.09 8.60 -14.90
CA ASP A 55 6.36 8.66 -14.17
C ASP A 55 6.25 9.62 -12.97
N VAL A 56 5.67 9.12 -11.89
CA VAL A 56 5.46 9.89 -10.65
C VAL A 56 6.77 10.46 -10.11
N LEU A 57 7.92 9.82 -10.38
CA LEU A 57 9.22 10.29 -9.91
C LEU A 57 9.72 11.51 -10.68
N LYS A 58 9.09 11.85 -11.80
CA LYS A 58 9.35 13.06 -12.59
C LYS A 58 8.39 14.20 -12.29
N GLU A 59 7.43 14.02 -11.37
CA GLU A 59 6.51 15.09 -11.00
C GLU A 59 7.28 16.28 -10.41
N PRO A 60 7.07 17.52 -10.91
CA PRO A 60 7.83 18.69 -10.48
C PRO A 60 7.73 18.95 -8.96
N VAL A 61 6.57 18.67 -8.37
CA VAL A 61 6.36 18.78 -6.92
C VAL A 61 7.27 17.82 -6.16
N ILE A 62 7.34 16.55 -6.59
CA ILE A 62 8.15 15.52 -5.93
C ILE A 62 9.64 15.84 -6.07
N ILE A 63 10.08 16.27 -7.26
CA ILE A 63 11.47 16.69 -7.49
C ILE A 63 11.83 17.88 -6.59
N SER A 64 10.98 18.91 -6.54
CA SER A 64 11.25 20.12 -5.74
C SER A 64 11.36 19.80 -4.24
N ILE A 65 10.52 18.89 -3.73
CA ILE A 65 10.57 18.46 -2.33
C ILE A 65 11.83 17.62 -2.08
N ALA A 66 12.19 16.72 -3.00
CA ALA A 66 13.39 15.92 -2.91
C ALA A 66 14.66 16.78 -2.83
N GLU A 67 14.77 17.81 -3.67
CA GLU A 67 15.87 18.78 -3.64
C GLU A 67 15.94 19.54 -2.32
N LYS A 68 14.80 20.05 -1.82
CA LYS A 68 14.73 20.78 -0.54
C LYS A 68 15.14 19.93 0.66
N LEU A 69 14.82 18.64 0.64
CA LEU A 69 15.08 17.71 1.73
C LEU A 69 16.43 16.97 1.58
N GLY A 70 17.14 17.16 0.47
CA GLY A 70 18.37 16.40 0.18
C GLY A 70 18.12 14.89 0.07
N LYS A 71 16.96 14.49 -0.45
CA LYS A 71 16.53 13.09 -0.60
C LYS A 71 16.31 12.78 -2.08
N THR A 72 16.12 11.50 -2.41
CA THR A 72 15.74 11.10 -3.78
C THR A 72 14.21 11.24 -3.98
N PRO A 73 13.73 11.44 -5.22
CA PRO A 73 12.30 11.44 -5.53
C PRO A 73 11.58 10.17 -5.07
N ALA A 74 12.24 9.01 -5.15
CA ALA A 74 11.70 7.74 -4.69
C ALA A 74 11.50 7.72 -3.17
N GLN A 75 12.48 8.22 -2.40
CA GLN A 75 12.36 8.33 -0.94
C GLN A 75 11.21 9.26 -0.55
N VAL A 76 11.04 10.39 -1.25
CA VAL A 76 9.93 11.32 -1.01
C VAL A 76 8.57 10.67 -1.28
N ALA A 77 8.41 9.98 -2.41
CA ALA A 77 7.16 9.29 -2.75
C ALA A 77 6.81 8.19 -1.72
N LEU A 78 7.80 7.44 -1.24
CA LEU A 78 7.60 6.42 -0.21
C LEU A 78 7.28 7.04 1.15
N ARG A 79 8.01 8.08 1.55
CA ARG A 79 7.79 8.78 2.81
C ARG A 79 6.39 9.40 2.87
N TRP A 80 5.91 9.97 1.76
CA TRP A 80 4.55 10.48 1.66
C TRP A 80 3.51 9.40 1.98
N ASN A 81 3.61 8.21 1.37
CA ASN A 81 2.69 7.10 1.67
C ASN A 81 2.72 6.69 3.16
N ILE A 82 3.91 6.63 3.77
CA ILE A 82 4.05 6.33 5.20
C ILE A 82 3.37 7.40 6.06
N GLN A 83 3.52 8.69 5.74
CA GLN A 83 2.85 9.79 6.46
C GLN A 83 1.33 9.80 6.27
N MET A 84 0.83 9.32 5.13
CA MET A 84 -0.60 9.07 4.91
C MET A 84 -1.12 7.83 5.68
N GLY A 85 -0.25 7.14 6.42
CA GLY A 85 -0.60 5.94 7.18
C GLY A 85 -0.80 4.71 6.28
N HIS A 86 0.00 4.57 5.22
CA HIS A 86 -0.02 3.42 4.32
C HIS A 86 1.28 2.63 4.44
N SER A 87 1.18 1.30 4.36
CA SER A 87 2.36 0.45 4.14
C SER A 87 2.78 0.50 2.67
N VAL A 88 4.07 0.36 2.35
CA VAL A 88 4.58 0.42 0.96
C VAL A 88 5.35 -0.84 0.58
N ILE A 89 5.25 -1.24 -0.69
CA ILE A 89 6.00 -2.39 -1.26
C ILE A 89 6.74 -1.98 -2.54
N PRO A 90 7.82 -1.18 -2.44
CA PRO A 90 8.59 -0.77 -3.61
C PRO A 90 9.41 -1.93 -4.18
N LYS A 91 9.16 -2.29 -5.44
CA LYS A 91 9.96 -3.30 -6.15
C LYS A 91 11.27 -2.70 -6.66
N SER A 92 12.39 -3.37 -6.40
CA SER A 92 13.67 -3.11 -7.07
C SER A 92 14.46 -4.43 -7.21
N THR A 93 15.30 -4.52 -8.23
CA THR A 93 16.34 -5.56 -8.38
C THR A 93 17.75 -4.98 -8.30
N ASN A 94 17.87 -3.66 -8.13
CA ASN A 94 19.14 -2.97 -7.92
C ASN A 94 19.35 -2.77 -6.42
N GLU A 95 20.48 -3.24 -5.90
CA GLU A 95 20.79 -3.28 -4.47
C GLU A 95 20.82 -1.89 -3.83
N GLU A 96 21.42 -0.90 -4.49
CA GLU A 96 21.48 0.48 -3.99
C GLU A 96 20.08 1.07 -3.83
N ARG A 97 19.20 0.86 -4.82
CA ARG A 97 17.79 1.29 -4.74
C ARG A 97 17.02 0.56 -3.64
N ILE A 98 17.32 -0.72 -3.39
CA ILE A 98 16.71 -1.45 -2.27
C ILE A 98 17.09 -0.78 -0.94
N LYS A 99 18.38 -0.46 -0.75
CA LYS A 99 18.87 0.25 0.44
C LYS A 99 18.24 1.63 0.57
N GLN A 100 18.19 2.41 -0.51
CA GLN A 100 17.56 3.75 -0.52
C GLN A 100 16.06 3.70 -0.22
N ASN A 101 15.33 2.72 -0.75
CA ASN A 101 13.90 2.56 -0.49
C ASN A 101 13.59 2.19 0.97
N LEU A 102 14.56 1.63 1.71
CA LEU A 102 14.45 1.36 3.15
C LEU A 102 14.86 2.57 4.00
N ASP A 103 15.73 3.45 3.50
CA ASP A 103 16.15 4.71 4.13
C ASP A 103 15.06 5.80 3.98
N ILE A 104 13.89 5.56 4.56
CA ILE A 104 12.72 6.45 4.52
C ILE A 104 12.11 6.73 5.90
N TYR A 105 12.66 6.12 6.95
CA TYR A 105 12.16 6.25 8.32
C TYR A 105 12.79 7.45 9.05
N ASP A 106 14.00 7.84 8.67
CA ASP A 106 14.72 8.96 9.26
C ASP A 106 14.21 10.29 8.69
N GLY A 107 13.50 11.06 9.52
CA GLY A 107 12.94 12.37 9.18
C GLY A 107 11.46 12.32 8.75
N SER A 108 10.94 13.44 8.28
CA SER A 108 9.57 13.58 7.75
C SER A 108 9.50 14.67 6.69
N ILE A 109 8.48 14.62 5.83
CA ILE A 109 8.10 15.71 4.94
C ILE A 109 7.33 16.73 5.80
N PRO A 110 7.83 17.97 5.95
CA PRO A 110 7.13 19.04 6.66
C PRO A 110 5.75 19.35 6.07
N ASP A 111 4.81 19.80 6.90
CA ASP A 111 3.41 20.01 6.50
C ASP A 111 3.24 20.99 5.33
N ASP A 112 4.08 22.04 5.24
CA ASP A 112 4.06 23.01 4.15
C ASP A 112 4.47 22.41 2.80
N LEU A 113 5.37 21.42 2.81
CA LEU A 113 5.75 20.66 1.63
C LEU A 113 4.74 19.56 1.34
N LEU A 114 4.18 18.93 2.39
CA LEU A 114 3.18 17.88 2.26
C LEU A 114 1.91 18.40 1.59
N ALA A 115 1.49 19.62 1.91
CA ALA A 115 0.32 20.27 1.29
C ALA A 115 0.43 20.36 -0.25
N LYS A 116 1.64 20.47 -0.80
CA LYS A 116 1.87 20.57 -2.26
C LYS A 116 1.52 19.31 -3.02
N PHE A 117 1.47 18.14 -2.37
CA PHE A 117 1.05 16.91 -3.03
C PHE A 117 -0.40 16.99 -3.56
N SER A 118 -1.23 17.87 -2.99
CA SER A 118 -2.59 18.13 -3.48
C SER A 118 -2.62 18.78 -4.87
N GLU A 119 -1.51 19.37 -5.32
CA GLU A 119 -1.37 19.99 -6.65
C GLU A 119 -1.11 18.96 -7.75
N ILE A 120 -0.73 17.73 -7.37
CA ILE A 120 -0.43 16.66 -8.33
C ILE A 120 -1.73 16.18 -8.96
N LYS A 121 -1.76 16.18 -10.29
CA LYS A 121 -2.90 15.68 -11.05
C LYS A 121 -3.11 14.19 -10.75
N GLN A 122 -4.31 13.85 -10.31
CA GLN A 122 -4.67 12.47 -10.00
C GLN A 122 -5.04 11.70 -11.28
N ALA A 123 -4.54 10.47 -11.38
CA ALA A 123 -4.90 9.52 -12.42
C ALA A 123 -4.59 8.09 -11.98
N ARG A 124 -5.52 7.16 -12.22
CA ARG A 124 -5.27 5.72 -12.03
C ARG A 124 -4.41 5.15 -13.15
N LEU A 125 -3.21 4.66 -12.81
CA LEU A 125 -2.30 4.03 -13.76
C LEU A 125 -2.67 2.57 -14.07
N VAL A 126 -2.99 1.80 -13.03
CA VAL A 126 -3.48 0.41 -13.18
C VAL A 126 -5.00 0.44 -13.25
N ARG A 127 -5.52 0.64 -14.46
CA ARG A 127 -6.97 0.76 -14.72
C ARG A 127 -7.69 -0.59 -14.75
N GLY A 128 -6.97 -1.68 -15.01
CA GLY A 128 -7.59 -3.01 -15.09
C GLY A 128 -8.31 -3.29 -16.40
N ASP A 129 -7.86 -2.70 -17.52
CA ASP A 129 -8.49 -2.84 -18.85
C ASP A 129 -8.70 -4.30 -19.27
N ILE A 130 -7.85 -5.22 -18.79
CA ILE A 130 -7.98 -6.66 -19.05
C ILE A 130 -9.29 -7.28 -18.53
N LEU A 131 -9.92 -6.65 -17.53
CA LEU A 131 -11.15 -7.11 -16.91
C LEU A 131 -12.40 -6.49 -17.56
N VAL A 132 -12.23 -5.53 -18.48
CA VAL A 132 -13.34 -4.77 -19.06
C VAL A 132 -13.54 -5.16 -20.52
N ASN A 133 -14.69 -5.74 -20.83
CA ASN A 133 -15.10 -6.09 -22.19
C ASN A 133 -16.60 -6.42 -22.25
N PRO A 134 -17.22 -6.48 -23.45
CA PRO A 134 -18.66 -6.74 -23.57
C PRO A 134 -19.13 -8.08 -22.99
N GLN A 135 -18.23 -9.05 -22.80
CA GLN A 135 -18.52 -10.36 -22.22
C GLN A 135 -18.24 -10.45 -20.72
N SER A 136 -17.51 -9.49 -20.15
CA SER A 136 -17.18 -9.42 -18.72
C SER A 136 -18.37 -8.99 -17.87
N VAL A 137 -18.30 -9.19 -16.56
CA VAL A 137 -19.23 -8.59 -15.60
C VAL A 137 -19.13 -7.05 -15.67
N TYR A 138 -17.93 -6.51 -15.90
CA TYR A 138 -17.69 -5.07 -16.02
C TYR A 138 -17.59 -4.67 -17.50
N LYS A 139 -18.51 -3.81 -17.96
CA LYS A 139 -18.57 -3.33 -19.35
C LYS A 139 -17.75 -2.08 -19.56
N THR A 140 -17.56 -1.30 -18.50
CA THR A 140 -16.81 -0.05 -18.50
C THR A 140 -15.82 0.00 -17.33
N LEU A 141 -14.89 0.94 -17.37
CA LEU A 141 -13.94 1.13 -16.27
C LEU A 141 -14.60 1.82 -15.08
N GLU A 142 -15.58 2.66 -15.35
CA GLU A 142 -16.43 3.31 -14.35
C GLU A 142 -17.18 2.25 -13.53
N GLU A 143 -17.71 1.21 -14.17
CA GLU A 143 -18.34 0.06 -13.49
C GLU A 143 -17.33 -0.75 -12.67
N LEU A 144 -16.10 -0.96 -13.16
CA LEU A 144 -15.08 -1.71 -12.44
C LEU A 144 -14.64 -1.01 -11.15
N TRP A 145 -14.63 0.32 -11.14
CA TRP A 145 -14.12 1.13 -10.03
C TRP A 145 -15.19 1.91 -9.28
N ASP A 146 -16.48 1.64 -9.52
CA ASP A 146 -17.60 2.38 -8.93
C ASP A 146 -17.46 3.92 -9.07
N GLY A 147 -16.87 4.38 -10.18
CA GLY A 147 -16.59 5.78 -10.47
C GLY A 147 -15.25 6.33 -9.95
N GLU A 148 -14.42 5.55 -9.25
CA GLU A 148 -13.12 5.98 -8.72
C GLU A 148 -11.96 5.86 -9.74
N LEU A 149 -11.97 6.71 -10.77
CA LEU A 149 -10.96 6.74 -11.86
C LEU A 149 -9.89 7.84 -11.75
#